data_AF-A0A261G8P9-F1
#
_entry.id   AF-A0A261G8P9-F1
#
_cell.length_a   1.000
_cell.length_b   1.000
_cell.length_c   1.000
_cell.angle_alpha   90.00
_cell.angle_beta   90.00
_cell.angle_gamma   90.00
#
_symmetry.space_group_name_H-M   'P 1'
#
loop_
_entity.id
_entity.type
_entity.pdbx_description
1 polymer ?
#
loop_
_entity_poly.entity_id
_entity_poly.type
_entity_poly.pdbx_seq_one_letter_code
_entity_poly.pdbx_strand_id
1 'polypeptide(L)'
;MIESRFSGRQATTAVQHSERVPVSISARLGRLQFHHSGKFRVLQLADIQDGPTISPDTVSLIAAACDAARPDLVVLSGNQIAGYDAAYSRTFRKRRWSTAWDGVYAAGRSVSAWVGNALQGVSQQQRNGDGGQNPGNAFADDNVSNSATIPGNFEDDVHKRDIARTRDMVHHSMQQFLAPIVDRGIPFAVTYGNHDFQCGLDTAQMDALYREFPGCLNPESTIAQPEHPRSLAGAGLPDQIAYACEPGTFALPVSDDNGRSNVMGIVLLNSGDYAREGGYGNPSAEGLGFLRQVPRSVGTNSIVFQHIPLPQFYSLLKPVASTTAYAVQGYRSYDRQCYVLDAAKTLPGSYLGEGISCADTDCGEFDILKSSHGYSAVFAGHDHRNGFVGKYEGIMLGATPTCGFGSYGPVPRKRAARMFEFDIRHPDNPRTQLLEFGDLVGKPRSHRAYTFAMSYIPSSTGDAVNLLRKPGFLAGSAATLAAVFASLRKFGHRS
;
A
#
# COMPACT_ATOMS: atom_id res chain seq x y z
N MET A 1 -35.32 66.76 3.17
CA MET A 1 -33.95 67.24 3.47
C MET A 1 -33.59 66.59 4.81
N ILE A 2 -32.65 65.63 4.89
CA ILE A 2 -31.18 65.79 4.71
C ILE A 2 -30.70 66.76 5.80
N GLU A 3 -29.84 66.45 6.79
CA GLU A 3 -28.92 65.31 7.06
C GLU A 3 -28.70 65.19 8.61
N SER A 4 -27.91 64.31 9.25
CA SER A 4 -27.00 63.20 8.88
C SER A 4 -26.78 62.23 10.06
N ARG A 5 -26.21 61.03 9.81
CA ARG A 5 -25.21 60.35 10.68
C ARG A 5 -24.77 58.98 10.12
N PHE A 6 -23.50 58.90 9.69
CA PHE A 6 -22.81 57.64 9.44
C PHE A 6 -22.34 57.00 10.75
N SER A 7 -22.52 55.68 10.89
CA SER A 7 -21.61 54.81 11.64
C SER A 7 -21.75 53.39 11.11
N GLY A 8 -20.65 52.81 10.64
CA GLY A 8 -20.68 51.54 9.91
C GLY A 8 -20.87 50.33 10.82
N ARG A 9 -21.71 49.38 10.38
CA ARG A 9 -21.62 47.99 10.82
C ARG A 9 -20.88 47.20 9.74
N GLN A 10 -19.74 46.63 10.09
CA GLN A 10 -19.14 45.55 9.29
C GLN A 10 -20.12 44.37 9.28
N ALA A 11 -20.52 43.94 8.10
CA ALA A 11 -21.27 42.69 7.95
C ALA A 11 -20.29 41.52 8.06
N THR A 12 -20.18 40.93 9.25
CA THR A 12 -19.55 39.62 9.40
C THR A 12 -20.46 38.57 8.78
N THR A 13 -20.15 38.17 7.54
CA THR A 13 -20.76 36.99 6.91
C THR A 13 -20.28 35.73 7.64
N ALA A 14 -20.99 35.37 8.71
CA ALA A 14 -20.83 34.10 9.37
C ALA A 14 -21.25 32.99 8.39
N VAL A 15 -20.26 32.29 7.82
CA VAL A 15 -20.50 31.09 7.03
C VAL A 15 -21.03 30.04 8.00
N GLN A 16 -22.33 29.76 7.91
CA GLN A 16 -22.94 28.63 8.62
C GLN A 16 -22.45 27.33 7.99
N HIS A 17 -21.30 26.84 8.44
CA HIS A 17 -21.03 25.40 8.36
C HIS A 17 -22.08 24.70 9.22
N SER A 18 -23.08 24.09 8.59
CA SER A 18 -23.87 23.05 9.23
C SER A 18 -22.91 21.91 9.56
N GLU A 19 -22.58 21.71 10.84
CA GLU A 19 -21.77 20.58 11.28
C GLU A 19 -22.47 19.29 10.85
N ARG A 20 -21.93 18.63 9.82
CA ARG A 20 -22.45 17.35 9.35
C ARG A 20 -22.12 16.31 10.41
N VAL A 21 -23.16 15.72 11.00
CA VAL A 21 -23.00 14.64 11.99
C VAL A 21 -22.13 13.52 11.36
N PRO A 22 -20.99 13.15 11.97
CA PRO A 22 -20.06 12.15 11.43
C PRO A 22 -20.75 10.83 11.06
N VAL A 23 -20.31 10.14 10.01
CA VAL A 23 -20.87 8.84 9.60
C VAL A 23 -20.48 7.73 10.58
N SER A 24 -19.24 7.77 11.09
CA SER A 24 -18.75 6.87 12.13
C SER A 24 -19.51 7.09 13.44
N ILE A 25 -19.99 6.00 14.05
CA ILE A 25 -20.62 6.07 15.39
C ILE A 25 -19.54 6.27 16.44
N SER A 26 -18.40 5.61 16.29
CA SER A 26 -17.22 5.81 17.14
C SER A 26 -16.76 7.27 17.20
N ALA A 27 -16.78 8.02 16.09
CA ALA A 27 -16.48 9.45 16.10
C ALA A 27 -17.48 10.27 16.94
N ARG A 28 -18.78 9.94 16.90
CA ARG A 28 -19.82 10.59 17.72
C ARG A 28 -19.68 10.27 19.21
N LEU A 29 -19.16 9.09 19.53
CA LEU A 29 -18.92 8.61 20.90
C LEU A 29 -17.54 9.03 21.45
N GLY A 30 -16.69 9.63 20.62
CA GLY A 30 -15.36 10.09 21.01
C GLY A 30 -14.33 8.98 21.28
N ARG A 31 -14.63 7.73 20.89
CA ARG A 31 -13.76 6.54 21.00
C ARG A 31 -14.22 5.44 20.06
N LEU A 32 -13.33 4.52 19.70
CA LEU A 32 -13.66 3.29 18.99
C LEU A 32 -14.51 2.39 19.89
N GLN A 33 -15.78 2.20 19.51
CA GLN A 33 -16.77 1.56 20.35
C GLN A 33 -17.75 0.72 19.53
N PHE A 34 -18.09 -0.46 20.04
CA PHE A 34 -19.25 -1.19 19.53
C PHE A 34 -20.52 -0.34 19.67
N HIS A 35 -21.40 -0.40 18.68
CA HIS A 35 -22.70 0.27 18.72
C HIS A 35 -23.60 -0.48 19.72
N HIS A 36 -24.66 0.16 20.21
CA HIS A 36 -25.69 -0.52 21.04
C HIS A 36 -26.39 -1.69 20.31
N SER A 37 -26.23 -1.83 18.99
CA SER A 37 -26.62 -3.02 18.22
C SER A 37 -25.61 -4.18 18.30
N GLY A 38 -24.55 -4.03 19.07
CA GLY A 38 -23.44 -4.98 19.18
C GLY A 38 -22.55 -5.04 17.93
N LYS A 39 -22.51 -4.00 17.09
CA LYS A 39 -21.73 -3.97 15.83
C LYS A 39 -20.58 -2.98 15.88
N PHE A 40 -19.49 -3.32 15.21
CA PHE A 40 -18.37 -2.42 14.93
C PHE A 40 -17.85 -2.69 13.51
N ARG A 41 -17.47 -1.67 12.75
CA ARG A 41 -17.10 -1.83 11.34
C ARG A 41 -15.75 -1.23 10.98
N VAL A 42 -14.93 -1.99 10.28
CA VAL A 42 -13.67 -1.54 9.69
C VAL A 42 -13.75 -1.59 8.18
N LEU A 43 -13.14 -0.60 7.51
CA LEU A 43 -12.91 -0.64 6.06
C LEU A 43 -11.40 -0.58 5.80
N GLN A 44 -10.83 -1.64 5.24
CA GLN A 44 -9.42 -1.68 4.82
C GLN A 44 -9.27 -1.17 3.39
N LEU A 45 -8.35 -0.23 3.21
CA LEU A 45 -7.86 0.27 1.92
C LEU A 45 -6.40 -0.18 1.76
N ALA A 46 -6.17 -1.21 0.96
CA ALA A 46 -4.83 -1.66 0.59
C ALA A 46 -4.40 -1.01 -0.73
N ASP A 47 -3.11 -0.66 -0.82
CA ASP A 47 -2.43 -0.32 -2.07
C ASP A 47 -3.20 0.69 -2.93
N ILE A 48 -3.52 1.88 -2.37
CA ILE A 48 -3.99 3.00 -3.21
C ILE A 48 -2.95 3.29 -4.29
N GLN A 49 -1.67 3.31 -3.93
CA GLN A 49 -0.50 3.29 -4.83
C GLN A 49 -0.68 4.12 -6.12
N ASP A 50 -1.29 5.30 -5.98
CA ASP A 50 -1.43 6.30 -7.02
C ASP A 50 -0.24 7.29 -6.90
N GLY A 51 0.12 7.94 -8.02
CA GLY A 51 1.09 9.03 -8.02
C GLY A 51 0.50 10.33 -7.46
N PRO A 52 1.20 11.48 -7.57
CA PRO A 52 0.74 12.76 -7.00
C PRO A 52 -0.63 13.26 -7.49
N THR A 53 -1.09 12.77 -8.64
CA THR A 53 -2.44 12.98 -9.16
C THR A 53 -3.24 11.70 -8.94
N ILE A 54 -4.11 11.70 -7.92
CA ILE A 54 -4.92 10.52 -7.56
C ILE A 54 -5.96 10.28 -8.65
N SER A 55 -6.20 9.02 -9.00
CA SER A 55 -7.20 8.65 -9.99
C SER A 55 -8.61 8.99 -9.48
N PRO A 56 -9.46 9.66 -10.30
CA PRO A 56 -10.85 9.90 -9.95
C PRO A 56 -11.65 8.61 -9.67
N ASP A 57 -11.23 7.47 -10.24
CA ASP A 57 -11.84 6.17 -9.95
C ASP A 57 -11.44 5.65 -8.56
N THR A 58 -10.20 5.88 -8.11
CA THR A 58 -9.76 5.61 -6.73
C THR A 58 -10.61 6.40 -5.73
N VAL A 59 -10.73 7.72 -5.92
CA VAL A 59 -11.55 8.60 -5.04
C VAL A 59 -13.02 8.16 -5.05
N SER A 60 -13.55 7.77 -6.22
CA SER A 60 -14.93 7.27 -6.34
C SER A 60 -15.14 5.94 -5.60
N LEU A 61 -14.15 5.02 -5.65
CA LEU A 61 -14.19 3.76 -4.91
C LEU A 61 -14.21 4.00 -3.41
N ILE A 62 -13.30 4.83 -2.90
CA ILE A 62 -13.20 5.13 -1.46
C ILE A 62 -14.49 5.78 -0.98
N ALA A 63 -15.02 6.77 -1.71
CA ALA A 63 -16.28 7.43 -1.38
C ALA A 63 -17.45 6.43 -1.30
N ALA A 64 -17.65 5.62 -2.34
CA ALA A 64 -18.76 4.67 -2.41
C ALA A 64 -18.60 3.51 -1.39
N ALA A 65 -17.37 3.08 -1.10
CA ALA A 65 -17.09 2.07 -0.09
C ALA A 65 -17.37 2.60 1.33
N CYS A 66 -17.00 3.86 1.62
CA CYS A 66 -17.37 4.52 2.87
C CYS A 66 -18.90 4.65 3.03
N ASP A 67 -19.62 5.02 1.97
CA ASP A 67 -21.09 5.12 1.99
C ASP A 67 -21.77 3.75 2.17
N ALA A 68 -21.26 2.70 1.52
CA ALA A 68 -21.81 1.34 1.61
C ALA A 68 -21.53 0.68 2.96
N ALA A 69 -20.30 0.80 3.49
CA ALA A 69 -19.91 0.19 4.76
C ALA A 69 -20.40 0.98 5.98
N ARG A 70 -20.39 2.32 5.90
CA ARG A 70 -20.48 3.24 7.05
C ARG A 70 -19.55 2.78 8.20
N PRO A 71 -18.23 2.75 7.99
CA PRO A 71 -17.30 2.19 8.95
C PRO A 71 -17.11 3.10 10.17
N ASP A 72 -16.74 2.48 11.29
CA ASP A 72 -16.27 3.16 12.48
C ASP A 72 -14.81 3.62 12.36
N LEU A 73 -14.02 2.85 11.61
CA LEU A 73 -12.59 3.07 11.34
C LEU A 73 -12.24 2.69 9.89
N VAL A 74 -11.42 3.52 9.23
CA VAL A 74 -10.70 3.13 8.00
C VAL A 74 -9.27 2.71 8.36
N VAL A 75 -8.78 1.61 7.80
CA VAL A 75 -7.38 1.18 7.93
C VAL A 75 -6.69 1.24 6.56
N LEU A 76 -5.64 2.04 6.46
CA LEU A 76 -4.79 2.14 5.28
C LEU A 76 -3.56 1.24 5.48
N SER A 77 -3.55 0.06 4.83
CA SER A 77 -2.59 -1.02 5.11
C SER A 77 -1.35 -1.01 4.19
N GLY A 78 -0.66 0.13 4.13
CA GLY A 78 0.56 0.32 3.33
C GLY A 78 0.36 0.56 1.84
N ASN A 79 1.42 1.08 1.19
CA ASN A 79 1.49 1.51 -0.20
C ASN A 79 0.34 2.43 -0.63
N GLN A 80 0.09 3.46 0.15
CA GLN A 80 -0.89 4.49 -0.23
C GLN A 80 -0.27 5.47 -1.23
N ILE A 81 1.05 5.69 -1.14
CA ILE A 81 1.83 6.52 -2.07
C ILE A 81 2.62 5.64 -3.03
N ALA A 82 2.50 5.87 -4.34
CA ALA A 82 3.45 5.32 -5.32
C ALA A 82 4.80 6.07 -5.24
N GLY A 83 5.60 5.79 -4.22
CA GLY A 83 6.85 6.52 -3.98
C GLY A 83 7.91 6.40 -5.09
N TYR A 84 7.75 5.42 -5.99
CA TYR A 84 8.56 5.25 -7.21
C TYR A 84 8.07 6.06 -8.42
N ASP A 85 7.00 6.86 -8.28
CA ASP A 85 6.52 7.74 -9.35
C ASP A 85 7.63 8.72 -9.79
N ALA A 86 7.73 8.96 -11.11
CA ALA A 86 8.76 9.80 -11.70
C ALA A 86 8.75 11.24 -11.16
N ALA A 87 7.62 11.72 -10.63
CA ALA A 87 7.51 13.02 -9.99
C ALA A 87 8.36 13.14 -8.70
N TYR A 88 8.67 12.02 -8.04
CA TYR A 88 9.56 11.97 -6.86
C TYR A 88 11.03 11.69 -7.21
N SER A 89 11.39 11.61 -8.49
CA SER A 89 12.72 11.18 -8.97
C SER A 89 13.94 11.91 -8.38
N ARG A 90 13.77 13.15 -7.90
CA ARG A 90 14.84 13.95 -7.26
C ARG A 90 15.14 13.53 -5.81
N THR A 91 14.16 12.94 -5.13
CA THR A 91 14.25 12.52 -3.73
C THR A 91 14.12 11.00 -3.58
N PHE A 92 13.92 10.29 -4.69
CA PHE A 92 13.64 8.86 -4.72
C PHE A 92 14.68 8.00 -3.98
N ARG A 93 14.20 7.08 -3.14
CA ARG A 93 15.03 6.13 -2.39
C ARG A 93 14.60 4.69 -2.69
N LYS A 94 15.53 3.88 -3.24
CA LYS A 94 15.23 2.48 -3.60
C LYS A 94 14.99 1.56 -2.40
N ARG A 95 15.66 1.83 -1.27
CA ARG A 95 15.65 1.06 -0.01
C ARG A 95 15.73 2.00 1.20
N ARG A 96 15.17 1.62 2.36
CA ARG A 96 15.26 2.44 3.59
C ARG A 96 16.72 2.70 4.04
N TRP A 97 17.66 1.83 3.66
CA TRP A 97 19.10 1.99 3.92
C TRP A 97 19.91 2.61 2.75
N SER A 98 19.27 3.01 1.65
CA SER A 98 19.95 3.77 0.58
C SER A 98 20.16 5.23 1.00
N THR A 99 21.33 5.76 0.67
CA THR A 99 21.68 7.18 0.76
C THR A 99 21.15 7.96 -0.46
N ALA A 100 21.11 9.29 -0.39
CA ALA A 100 20.71 10.12 -1.53
C ALA A 100 21.61 9.90 -2.77
N TRP A 101 22.90 9.63 -2.55
CA TRP A 101 23.89 9.40 -3.60
C TRP A 101 23.68 8.08 -4.38
N ASP A 102 22.99 7.09 -3.79
CA ASP A 102 22.59 5.87 -4.51
C ASP A 102 21.53 6.14 -5.59
N GLY A 103 20.76 7.24 -5.45
CA GLY A 103 19.68 7.63 -6.36
C GLY A 103 20.18 8.16 -7.70
N VAL A 104 21.29 8.91 -7.72
CA VAL A 104 21.84 9.57 -8.91
C VAL A 104 22.22 8.56 -9.99
N TYR A 105 22.81 7.42 -9.60
CA TYR A 105 23.12 6.32 -10.53
C TYR A 105 21.91 5.44 -10.87
N ALA A 106 20.88 5.42 -10.03
CA ALA A 106 19.69 4.59 -10.22
C ALA A 106 18.66 5.21 -11.17
N ALA A 107 18.36 6.52 -11.06
CA ALA A 107 17.40 7.20 -11.93
C ALA A 107 17.87 7.18 -13.40
N GLY A 108 19.15 7.52 -13.62
CA GLY A 108 19.77 7.46 -14.95
C GLY A 108 19.73 6.06 -15.58
N ARG A 109 20.02 5.00 -14.81
CA ARG A 109 19.98 3.61 -15.32
C ARG A 109 18.57 3.05 -15.47
N SER A 110 17.60 3.44 -14.64
CA SER A 110 16.23 2.92 -14.71
C SER A 110 15.52 3.41 -15.97
N VAL A 111 15.62 4.72 -16.26
CA VAL A 111 15.08 5.30 -17.50
C VAL A 111 15.91 4.84 -18.71
N SER A 112 17.25 4.79 -18.62
CA SER A 112 18.08 4.35 -19.75
C SER A 112 17.98 2.85 -20.05
N ALA A 113 17.67 1.98 -19.07
CA ALA A 113 17.41 0.57 -19.32
C ALA A 113 16.02 0.35 -19.93
N TRP A 114 15.03 1.19 -19.62
CA TRP A 114 13.71 1.12 -20.23
C TRP A 114 13.68 1.73 -21.65
N VAL A 115 14.28 2.92 -21.82
CA VAL A 115 14.37 3.64 -23.10
C VAL A 115 15.44 3.07 -24.03
N GLY A 116 16.59 2.64 -23.50
CA GLY A 116 17.67 2.04 -24.30
C GLY A 116 17.25 0.72 -24.95
N ASN A 117 16.54 -0.14 -24.22
CA ASN A 117 15.93 -1.35 -24.78
C ASN A 117 14.80 -1.05 -25.78
N ALA A 118 14.15 0.11 -25.69
CA ALA A 118 13.13 0.55 -26.65
C ALA A 118 13.71 1.18 -27.93
N LEU A 119 14.90 1.82 -27.86
CA LEU A 119 15.51 2.51 -29.00
C LEU A 119 16.58 1.69 -29.74
N GLN A 120 17.37 0.84 -29.06
CA GLN A 120 18.30 -0.07 -29.75
C GLN A 120 17.57 -1.10 -30.63
N GLY A 121 16.28 -1.36 -30.37
CA GLY A 121 15.42 -2.19 -31.23
C GLY A 121 15.01 -1.53 -32.55
N VAL A 122 15.34 -0.25 -32.80
CA VAL A 122 14.86 0.51 -33.98
C VAL A 122 15.99 1.04 -34.87
N SER A 123 17.26 0.95 -34.45
CA SER A 123 18.40 1.51 -35.20
C SER A 123 19.51 0.50 -35.54
N GLN A 124 19.17 -0.69 -36.04
CA GLN A 124 20.18 -1.57 -36.66
C GLN A 124 19.64 -2.46 -37.79
N GLN A 125 19.14 -1.84 -38.87
CA GLN A 125 18.97 -2.53 -40.16
C GLN A 125 19.35 -1.66 -41.36
N GLN A 126 20.61 -1.22 -41.42
CA GLN A 126 21.32 -0.91 -42.68
C GLN A 126 22.81 -0.64 -42.44
N ARG A 127 23.66 -1.55 -42.93
CA ARG A 127 24.98 -1.34 -43.60
C ARG A 127 25.85 -2.60 -43.46
N ASN A 128 25.89 -3.40 -44.52
CA ASN A 128 27.05 -4.23 -44.84
C ASN A 128 27.98 -3.38 -45.72
N GLY A 129 29.31 -3.49 -45.57
CA GLY A 129 30.24 -2.88 -46.54
C GLY A 129 31.62 -2.50 -46.02
N ASP A 130 32.50 -3.50 -46.01
CA ASP A 130 33.93 -3.43 -46.37
C ASP A 130 34.99 -2.79 -45.44
N GLY A 131 36.21 -3.33 -45.56
CA GLY A 131 37.31 -3.27 -44.60
C GLY A 131 38.23 -2.04 -44.61
N GLY A 132 39.17 -2.03 -43.65
CA GLY A 132 40.21 -1.01 -43.52
C GLY A 132 41.16 -1.28 -42.34
N GLN A 133 42.46 -1.33 -42.63
CA GLN A 133 43.55 -1.72 -41.72
C GLN A 133 43.84 -0.72 -40.57
N ASN A 134 44.43 -1.24 -39.49
CA ASN A 134 45.17 -0.50 -38.44
C ASN A 134 46.51 0.03 -39.03
N PRO A 135 47.19 1.10 -38.51
CA PRO A 135 47.78 1.08 -37.16
C PRO A 135 48.02 2.44 -36.41
N GLY A 136 48.29 2.37 -35.10
CA GLY A 136 49.52 2.97 -34.51
C GLY A 136 49.49 4.28 -33.70
N ASN A 137 49.90 4.16 -32.42
CA ASN A 137 50.68 5.10 -31.57
C ASN A 137 50.18 6.49 -31.11
N ALA A 138 49.77 6.52 -29.82
CA ALA A 138 50.52 7.08 -28.67
C ALA A 138 50.54 8.59 -28.30
N PHE A 139 50.57 8.81 -26.96
CA PHE A 139 50.77 10.05 -26.18
C PHE A 139 49.63 11.09 -26.25
N ALA A 140 49.15 11.71 -25.17
CA ALA A 140 49.75 11.98 -23.86
C ALA A 140 48.68 12.14 -22.74
N ASP A 141 49.08 12.04 -21.47
CA ASP A 141 48.33 12.60 -20.35
C ASP A 141 48.25 14.12 -20.46
N ASP A 142 47.09 14.71 -20.17
CA ASP A 142 47.06 16.01 -19.47
C ASP A 142 45.78 16.18 -18.66
N ASN A 143 45.95 16.26 -17.34
CA ASN A 143 44.90 16.50 -16.37
C ASN A 143 44.55 18.00 -16.33
N VAL A 144 43.35 18.38 -16.77
CA VAL A 144 42.71 19.63 -16.29
C VAL A 144 41.28 19.34 -15.84
N SER A 145 41.18 18.92 -14.58
CA SER A 145 39.91 18.84 -13.85
C SER A 145 39.34 20.25 -13.62
N ASN A 146 38.50 20.73 -14.53
CA ASN A 146 37.72 21.94 -14.30
C ASN A 146 36.44 21.62 -13.51
N SER A 147 36.60 20.98 -12.34
CA SER A 147 35.52 20.83 -11.37
C SER A 147 35.34 22.16 -10.65
N ALA A 148 34.39 22.97 -11.11
CA ALA A 148 33.88 24.08 -10.32
C ALA A 148 33.21 23.50 -9.06
N THR A 149 33.94 23.46 -7.95
CA THR A 149 33.46 22.94 -6.67
C THR A 149 32.27 23.77 -6.22
N ILE A 150 31.06 23.24 -6.40
CA ILE A 150 29.87 23.83 -5.79
C ILE A 150 30.07 23.75 -4.26
N PRO A 151 29.98 24.88 -3.52
CA PRO A 151 30.15 24.84 -2.07
C PRO A 151 29.02 23.98 -1.46
N GLY A 152 29.37 23.02 -0.61
CA GLY A 152 28.43 21.96 -0.14
C GLY A 152 27.11 22.47 0.44
N ASN A 153 27.10 23.66 1.04
CA ASN A 153 25.88 24.34 1.50
C ASN A 153 24.80 24.46 0.39
N PHE A 154 25.20 24.68 -0.88
CA PHE A 154 24.25 24.83 -1.98
C PHE A 154 23.61 23.50 -2.38
N GLU A 155 24.36 22.39 -2.37
CA GLU A 155 23.80 21.06 -2.67
C GLU A 155 22.83 20.61 -1.56
N ASP A 156 23.19 20.83 -0.29
CA ASP A 156 22.29 20.63 0.84
C ASP A 156 21.01 21.47 0.72
N ASP A 157 21.12 22.74 0.31
CA ASP A 157 19.96 23.62 0.15
C ASP A 157 19.12 23.29 -1.11
N VAL A 158 19.70 22.69 -2.16
CA VAL A 158 18.92 22.07 -3.25
C VAL A 158 18.16 20.86 -2.70
N HIS A 159 18.83 19.95 -2.01
CA HIS A 159 18.22 18.72 -1.50
C HIS A 159 17.08 19.00 -0.51
N LYS A 160 17.26 19.96 0.42
CA LYS A 160 16.20 20.42 1.33
C LYS A 160 14.98 20.97 0.57
N ARG A 161 15.18 21.72 -0.51
CA ARG A 161 14.09 22.26 -1.34
C ARG A 161 13.35 21.16 -2.10
N ASP A 162 14.06 20.18 -2.66
CA ASP A 162 13.42 19.05 -3.33
C ASP A 162 12.66 18.15 -2.32
N ILE A 163 13.19 17.93 -1.11
CA ILE A 163 12.48 17.23 -0.01
C ILE A 163 11.24 17.99 0.44
N ALA A 164 11.31 19.32 0.59
CA ALA A 164 10.14 20.14 0.92
C ALA A 164 9.05 20.04 -0.17
N ARG A 165 9.44 20.12 -1.44
CA ARG A 165 8.52 19.92 -2.57
C ARG A 165 7.89 18.53 -2.57
N THR A 166 8.67 17.47 -2.28
CA THR A 166 8.15 16.11 -2.13
C THR A 166 7.17 16.01 -0.97
N ARG A 167 7.43 16.68 0.17
CA ARG A 167 6.49 16.78 1.30
C ARG A 167 5.17 17.40 0.86
N ASP A 168 5.19 18.51 0.14
CA ASP A 168 3.98 19.18 -0.36
C ASP A 168 3.18 18.28 -1.32
N MET A 169 3.87 17.57 -2.22
CA MET A 169 3.25 16.64 -3.17
C MET A 169 2.63 15.42 -2.48
N VAL A 170 3.31 14.86 -1.48
CA VAL A 170 2.79 13.73 -0.69
C VAL A 170 1.59 14.18 0.15
N HIS A 171 1.65 15.35 0.81
CA HIS A 171 0.51 15.92 1.53
C HIS A 171 -0.69 16.17 0.60
N HIS A 172 -0.47 16.71 -0.60
CA HIS A 172 -1.53 16.91 -1.58
C HIS A 172 -2.12 15.60 -2.11
N SER A 173 -1.30 14.53 -2.20
CA SER A 173 -1.76 13.17 -2.53
C SER A 173 -2.70 12.64 -1.44
N MET A 174 -2.26 12.73 -0.18
CA MET A 174 -3.05 12.35 1.00
C MET A 174 -4.37 13.12 1.05
N GLN A 175 -4.36 14.43 0.83
CA GLN A 175 -5.56 15.25 0.81
C GLN A 175 -6.60 14.76 -0.20
N GLN A 176 -6.18 14.35 -1.40
CA GLN A 176 -7.09 13.86 -2.45
C GLN A 176 -7.77 12.53 -2.08
N PHE A 177 -7.02 11.54 -1.59
CA PHE A 177 -7.59 10.22 -1.27
C PHE A 177 -8.22 10.13 0.14
N LEU A 178 -7.81 10.98 1.08
CA LEU A 178 -8.43 11.07 2.40
C LEU A 178 -9.69 11.93 2.42
N ALA A 179 -9.90 12.84 1.46
CA ALA A 179 -11.08 13.71 1.43
C ALA A 179 -12.41 12.94 1.60
N PRO A 180 -12.69 11.82 0.92
CA PRO A 180 -13.93 11.07 1.14
C PRO A 180 -14.10 10.50 2.56
N ILE A 181 -13.01 10.27 3.29
CA ILE A 181 -12.98 9.76 4.67
C ILE A 181 -13.20 10.91 5.65
N VAL A 182 -12.43 12.00 5.49
CA VAL A 182 -12.47 13.23 6.31
C VAL A 182 -13.82 13.94 6.18
N ASP A 183 -14.35 14.11 4.96
CA ASP A 183 -15.66 14.74 4.69
C ASP A 183 -16.84 14.00 5.35
N ARG A 184 -16.64 12.72 5.68
CA ARG A 184 -17.61 11.86 6.38
C ARG A 184 -17.36 11.78 7.88
N GLY A 185 -16.32 12.44 8.41
CA GLY A 185 -15.94 12.36 9.83
C GLY A 185 -15.61 10.94 10.27
N ILE A 186 -14.98 10.15 9.39
CA ILE A 186 -14.60 8.77 9.69
C ILE A 186 -13.16 8.76 10.21
N PRO A 187 -12.90 8.24 11.43
CA PRO A 187 -11.54 8.04 11.95
C PRO A 187 -10.76 7.08 11.05
N PHE A 188 -9.44 7.26 10.96
CA PHE A 188 -8.59 6.38 10.17
C PHE A 188 -7.23 6.11 10.84
N ALA A 189 -6.61 4.99 10.48
CA ALA A 189 -5.32 4.56 10.96
C ALA A 189 -4.46 4.06 9.78
N VAL A 190 -3.15 4.29 9.82
CA VAL A 190 -2.23 4.00 8.70
C VAL A 190 -1.04 3.17 9.15
N THR A 191 -0.66 2.20 8.33
CA THR A 191 0.67 1.58 8.36
C THR A 191 1.31 1.62 6.97
N TYR A 192 2.57 1.21 6.89
CA TYR A 192 3.45 1.45 5.75
C TYR A 192 3.85 0.16 5.03
N GLY A 193 4.02 0.29 3.71
CA GLY A 193 4.57 -0.73 2.86
C GLY A 193 5.98 -0.43 2.37
N ASN A 194 6.39 -1.19 1.37
CA ASN A 194 7.71 -1.12 0.74
C ASN A 194 7.81 -0.04 -0.35
N HIS A 195 6.70 0.62 -0.72
CA HIS A 195 6.69 1.70 -1.72
C HIS A 195 6.47 3.10 -1.14
N ASP A 196 5.84 3.27 0.03
CA ASP A 196 5.51 4.60 0.57
C ASP A 196 6.74 5.48 0.74
N PHE A 197 7.77 4.98 1.44
CA PHE A 197 9.00 5.74 1.73
C PHE A 197 9.82 6.07 0.47
N GLN A 198 9.54 5.41 -0.66
CA GLN A 198 10.37 5.53 -1.85
C GLN A 198 10.32 6.93 -2.47
N CYS A 199 9.30 7.75 -2.12
CA CYS A 199 9.25 9.15 -2.51
C CYS A 199 10.43 9.97 -1.94
N GLY A 200 11.08 9.48 -0.89
CA GLY A 200 12.22 10.11 -0.21
C GLY A 200 11.97 10.40 1.27
N LEU A 201 10.70 10.50 1.66
CA LEU A 201 10.30 10.69 3.05
C LEU A 201 10.42 9.39 3.83
N ASP A 202 10.88 9.46 5.08
CA ASP A 202 10.82 8.31 5.99
C ASP A 202 9.42 8.11 6.60
N THR A 203 9.23 6.98 7.29
CA THR A 203 7.93 6.64 7.87
C THR A 203 7.51 7.56 9.00
N ALA A 204 8.43 8.19 9.73
CA ALA A 204 8.08 9.17 10.78
C ALA A 204 7.62 10.50 10.17
N GLN A 205 8.26 10.94 9.08
CA GLN A 205 7.84 12.11 8.30
C GLN A 205 6.46 11.91 7.67
N MET A 206 6.16 10.71 7.16
CA MET A 206 4.82 10.38 6.65
C MET A 206 3.78 10.28 7.78
N ASP A 207 4.15 9.75 8.94
CA ASP A 207 3.26 9.69 10.12
C ASP A 207 2.85 11.09 10.59
N ALA A 208 3.81 12.03 10.61
CA ALA A 208 3.55 13.42 10.93
C ALA A 208 2.59 14.06 9.91
N LEU A 209 2.77 13.80 8.60
CA LEU A 209 1.85 14.28 7.56
C LEU A 209 0.44 13.70 7.72
N TYR A 210 0.29 12.41 8.00
CA TYR A 210 -1.04 11.84 8.24
C TYR A 210 -1.73 12.44 9.47
N ARG A 211 -0.97 12.77 10.53
CA ARG A 211 -1.50 13.46 11.73
C ARG A 211 -2.02 14.88 11.49
N GLU A 212 -1.68 15.51 10.36
CA GLU A 212 -2.23 16.83 9.98
C GLU A 212 -3.70 16.74 9.50
N PHE A 213 -4.21 15.54 9.19
CA PHE A 213 -5.59 15.33 8.75
C PHE A 213 -6.54 14.94 9.92
N PRO A 214 -7.75 15.53 10.01
CA PRO A 214 -8.73 15.19 11.05
C PRO A 214 -9.11 13.70 11.03
N GLY A 215 -9.23 13.10 12.21
CA GLY A 215 -9.57 11.68 12.37
C GLY A 215 -8.39 10.71 12.34
N CYS A 216 -7.16 11.19 12.12
CA CYS A 216 -5.96 10.32 12.13
C CYS A 216 -5.64 9.78 13.53
N LEU A 217 -5.70 8.46 13.70
CA LEU A 217 -5.44 7.77 14.96
C LEU A 217 -3.98 7.28 15.12
N ASN A 218 -3.07 7.65 14.22
CA ASN A 218 -1.65 7.31 14.35
C ASN A 218 -1.03 8.06 15.55
N PRO A 219 -0.58 7.39 16.61
CA PRO A 219 0.02 8.05 17.78
C PRO A 219 1.37 8.69 17.44
N GLU A 220 1.74 9.74 18.15
CA GLU A 220 3.13 10.24 18.10
C GLU A 220 4.07 9.21 18.76
N SER A 221 4.86 8.54 17.93
CA SER A 221 5.68 7.38 18.30
C SER A 221 7.12 7.72 18.71
N THR A 222 7.61 8.93 18.42
CA THR A 222 9.02 9.33 18.70
C THR A 222 9.41 9.30 20.19
N ILE A 223 8.41 9.31 21.08
CA ILE A 223 8.56 9.22 22.54
C ILE A 223 7.74 8.05 23.12
N ALA A 224 7.39 7.07 22.28
CA ALA A 224 6.53 5.95 22.66
C ALA A 224 7.09 5.14 23.84
N GLN A 225 6.18 4.69 24.70
CA GLN A 225 6.43 3.66 25.70
C GLN A 225 5.35 2.60 25.48
N PRO A 226 5.67 1.47 24.83
CA PRO A 226 4.66 0.49 24.43
C PRO A 226 3.79 -0.03 25.57
N GLU A 227 4.31 -0.05 26.80
CA GLU A 227 3.60 -0.45 28.03
C GLU A 227 2.47 0.51 28.43
N HIS A 228 2.57 1.78 28.05
CA HIS A 228 1.74 2.86 28.57
C HIS A 228 0.82 3.44 27.49
N PRO A 229 -0.52 3.38 27.67
CA PRO A 229 -1.45 3.93 26.71
C PRO A 229 -1.35 5.45 26.65
N ARG A 230 -1.56 6.00 25.45
CA ARG A 230 -1.56 7.44 25.18
C ARG A 230 -2.93 7.89 24.71
N SER A 231 -3.44 8.99 25.26
CA SER A 231 -4.66 9.62 24.75
C SER A 231 -4.44 10.15 23.33
N LEU A 232 -5.44 9.93 22.48
CA LEU A 232 -5.53 10.47 21.12
C LEU A 232 -6.56 11.63 21.03
N ALA A 233 -6.76 12.38 22.12
CA ALA A 233 -7.80 13.42 22.16
C ALA A 233 -7.69 14.47 21.01
N GLY A 234 -6.47 14.77 20.55
CA GLY A 234 -6.22 15.64 19.40
C GLY A 234 -6.70 15.10 18.04
N ALA A 235 -7.01 13.80 17.93
CA ALA A 235 -7.48 13.16 16.71
C ALA A 235 -9.00 13.31 16.47
N GLY A 236 -9.71 14.02 17.35
CA GLY A 236 -11.18 14.12 17.33
C GLY A 236 -11.89 13.00 18.09
N LEU A 237 -11.15 12.13 18.78
CA LEU A 237 -11.68 11.10 19.67
C LEU A 237 -11.14 11.36 21.10
N PRO A 238 -11.79 12.22 21.90
CA PRO A 238 -11.29 12.66 23.22
C PRO A 238 -10.90 11.52 24.16
N ASP A 239 -11.63 10.41 24.12
CA ASP A 239 -11.47 9.28 25.04
C ASP A 239 -10.66 8.12 24.44
N GLN A 240 -10.27 8.19 23.16
CA GLN A 240 -9.50 7.11 22.54
C GLN A 240 -8.09 7.06 23.11
N ILE A 241 -7.59 5.84 23.31
CA ILE A 241 -6.18 5.56 23.62
C ILE A 241 -5.51 4.73 22.53
N ALA A 242 -4.18 4.80 22.46
CA ALA A 242 -3.35 3.89 21.67
C ALA A 242 -2.12 3.44 22.45
N TYR A 243 -1.68 2.21 22.21
CA TYR A 243 -0.36 1.71 22.61
C TYR A 243 0.57 1.86 21.39
N ALA A 244 1.60 2.70 21.49
CA ALA A 244 2.48 3.04 20.39
C ALA A 244 3.82 2.28 20.48
N CYS A 245 4.37 1.86 19.35
CA CYS A 245 5.72 1.29 19.28
C CYS A 245 6.65 2.15 18.40
N GLU A 246 6.34 2.27 17.12
CA GLU A 246 7.15 2.96 16.09
C GLU A 246 6.20 3.47 14.97
N PRO A 247 6.65 4.30 14.02
CA PRO A 247 5.77 4.82 12.96
C PRO A 247 5.07 3.71 12.16
N GLY A 248 3.74 3.69 12.20
CA GLY A 248 2.91 2.66 11.59
C GLY A 248 2.79 1.34 12.37
N THR A 249 3.35 1.24 13.57
CA THR A 249 3.21 0.07 14.46
C THR A 249 2.61 0.48 15.81
N PHE A 250 1.33 0.17 16.03
CA PHE A 250 0.58 0.54 17.23
C PHE A 250 -0.71 -0.27 17.38
N ALA A 251 -1.33 -0.23 18.57
CA ALA A 251 -2.58 -0.92 18.87
C ALA A 251 -3.65 0.05 19.38
N LEU A 252 -4.86 -0.07 18.83
CA LEU A 252 -6.06 0.68 19.18
C LEU A 252 -7.07 -0.26 19.86
N PRO A 253 -7.35 -0.10 21.16
CA PRO A 253 -8.44 -0.81 21.82
C PRO A 253 -9.81 -0.33 21.31
N VAL A 254 -10.75 -1.27 21.19
CA VAL A 254 -12.16 -1.01 20.86
C VAL A 254 -13.01 -1.39 22.07
N SER A 255 -13.76 -0.44 22.61
CA SER A 255 -14.58 -0.64 23.81
C SER A 255 -15.92 -1.32 23.53
N ASP A 256 -16.50 -1.95 24.56
CA ASP A 256 -17.89 -2.44 24.58
C ASP A 256 -18.92 -1.34 24.29
N ASP A 257 -20.16 -1.73 24.07
CA ASP A 257 -21.27 -0.83 23.70
C ASP A 257 -21.61 0.25 24.76
N ASN A 258 -21.02 0.15 25.95
CA ASN A 258 -21.14 1.08 27.08
C ASN A 258 -19.84 1.86 27.36
N GLY A 259 -18.77 1.66 26.59
CA GLY A 259 -17.48 2.32 26.76
C GLY A 259 -16.68 1.90 28.00
N ARG A 260 -16.97 0.74 28.60
CA ARG A 260 -16.44 0.35 29.93
C ARG A 260 -15.21 -0.54 29.90
N SER A 261 -15.12 -1.46 28.94
CA SER A 261 -14.05 -2.45 28.83
C SER A 261 -13.68 -2.71 27.36
N ASN A 262 -12.47 -3.19 27.12
CA ASN A 262 -11.99 -3.53 25.78
C ASN A 262 -12.61 -4.86 25.32
N VAL A 263 -13.23 -4.88 24.15
CA VAL A 263 -13.76 -6.10 23.52
C VAL A 263 -12.77 -6.70 22.54
N MET A 264 -12.06 -5.87 21.77
CA MET A 264 -11.01 -6.29 20.85
C MET A 264 -9.91 -5.24 20.71
N GLY A 265 -8.76 -5.65 20.17
CA GLY A 265 -7.72 -4.73 19.69
C GLY A 265 -7.65 -4.68 18.16
N ILE A 266 -7.28 -3.52 17.62
CA ILE A 266 -6.89 -3.35 16.22
C ILE A 266 -5.41 -2.97 16.22
N VAL A 267 -4.58 -3.85 15.67
CA VAL A 267 -3.13 -3.65 15.59
C VAL A 267 -2.78 -3.27 14.16
N LEU A 268 -2.00 -2.20 14.02
CA LEU A 268 -1.32 -1.86 12.80
C LEU A 268 0.15 -2.23 12.97
N LEU A 269 0.77 -2.82 11.94
CA LEU A 269 2.14 -3.30 11.97
C LEU A 269 2.89 -2.89 10.68
N ASN A 270 3.99 -2.15 10.85
CA ASN A 270 4.93 -1.83 9.77
C ASN A 270 5.73 -3.09 9.44
N SER A 271 5.29 -3.86 8.44
CA SER A 271 5.87 -5.15 8.06
C SER A 271 7.26 -5.07 7.38
N GLY A 272 7.94 -3.93 7.46
CA GLY A 272 9.24 -3.69 6.83
C GLY A 272 9.17 -3.22 5.37
N ASP A 273 10.30 -3.26 4.66
CA ASP A 273 10.39 -2.97 3.22
C ASP A 273 10.95 -4.15 2.41
N TYR A 274 12.26 -4.31 2.38
CA TYR A 274 12.97 -5.28 1.55
C TYR A 274 14.09 -5.92 2.38
N ALA A 275 14.41 -7.18 2.10
CA ALA A 275 15.57 -7.83 2.69
C ALA A 275 16.88 -7.30 2.05
N ARG A 276 18.00 -7.31 2.78
CA ARG A 276 19.31 -6.83 2.28
C ARG A 276 19.92 -7.80 1.26
N GLU A 277 19.73 -9.08 1.53
CA GLU A 277 19.90 -10.24 0.65
C GLU A 277 18.96 -10.23 -0.56
N GLY A 278 17.99 -9.31 -0.58
CA GLY A 278 16.98 -9.15 -1.63
C GLY A 278 15.74 -10.00 -1.36
N GLY A 279 14.58 -9.51 -1.79
CA GLY A 279 13.27 -10.05 -1.40
C GLY A 279 12.56 -9.07 -0.47
N TYR A 280 11.47 -9.50 0.14
CA TYR A 280 10.70 -8.67 1.08
C TYR A 280 11.26 -8.76 2.49
N GLY A 281 11.16 -7.64 3.21
CA GLY A 281 11.64 -7.54 4.58
C GLY A 281 10.69 -8.17 5.58
N ASN A 282 11.07 -8.07 6.85
CA ASN A 282 10.26 -8.44 8.01
C ASN A 282 9.98 -7.19 8.86
N PRO A 283 9.01 -7.23 9.80
CA PRO A 283 8.88 -6.20 10.82
C PRO A 283 10.18 -6.00 11.61
N SER A 284 10.31 -4.84 12.27
CA SER A 284 11.44 -4.56 13.17
C SER A 284 11.44 -5.50 14.39
N ALA A 285 12.59 -5.61 15.06
CA ALA A 285 12.68 -6.37 16.32
C ALA A 285 11.76 -5.77 17.40
N GLU A 286 11.62 -4.45 17.39
CA GLU A 286 10.72 -3.63 18.19
C GLU A 286 9.25 -3.99 17.88
N GLY A 287 8.87 -4.05 16.60
CA GLY A 287 7.53 -4.45 16.16
C GLY A 287 7.16 -5.89 16.55
N LEU A 288 8.08 -6.84 16.36
CA LEU A 288 7.90 -8.22 16.86
C LEU A 288 7.86 -8.27 18.41
N GLY A 289 8.60 -7.40 19.09
CA GLY A 289 8.54 -7.21 20.54
C GLY A 289 7.15 -6.75 20.99
N PHE A 290 6.62 -5.73 20.32
CA PHE A 290 5.29 -5.17 20.54
C PHE A 290 4.19 -6.21 20.33
N LEU A 291 4.27 -7.05 19.28
CA LEU A 291 3.30 -8.12 19.08
C LEU A 291 3.21 -9.12 20.25
N ARG A 292 4.33 -9.40 20.94
CA ARG A 292 4.33 -10.27 22.15
C ARG A 292 3.67 -9.59 23.37
N GLN A 293 3.60 -8.27 23.35
CA GLN A 293 3.21 -7.43 24.48
C GLN A 293 1.75 -6.97 24.41
N VAL A 294 1.24 -6.68 23.20
CA VAL A 294 -0.15 -6.24 22.95
C VAL A 294 -1.22 -7.08 23.67
N PRO A 295 -1.17 -8.44 23.72
CA PRO A 295 -2.16 -9.23 24.44
C PRO A 295 -2.29 -8.87 25.93
N ARG A 296 -1.18 -8.49 26.57
CA ARG A 296 -1.18 -8.01 27.97
C ARG A 296 -1.65 -6.57 28.10
N SER A 297 -1.30 -5.74 27.13
CA SER A 297 -1.57 -4.30 27.14
C SER A 297 -3.04 -3.99 26.85
N VAL A 298 -3.60 -4.62 25.81
CA VAL A 298 -5.00 -4.44 25.38
C VAL A 298 -5.96 -5.32 26.20
N GLY A 299 -5.49 -6.47 26.68
CA GLY A 299 -6.24 -7.38 27.57
C GLY A 299 -7.30 -8.24 26.88
N THR A 300 -7.35 -8.26 25.55
CA THR A 300 -8.30 -9.04 24.74
C THR A 300 -7.72 -9.34 23.35
N ASN A 301 -8.39 -10.22 22.60
CA ASN A 301 -7.97 -10.65 21.26
C ASN A 301 -7.91 -9.49 20.27
N SER A 302 -6.89 -9.51 19.42
CA SER A 302 -6.65 -8.50 18.41
C SER A 302 -6.73 -9.04 16.98
N ILE A 303 -6.94 -8.13 16.04
CA ILE A 303 -6.73 -8.31 14.60
C ILE A 303 -5.54 -7.47 14.16
N VAL A 304 -4.65 -8.02 13.33
CA VAL A 304 -3.50 -7.33 12.76
C VAL A 304 -3.81 -6.90 11.32
N PHE A 305 -3.48 -5.66 11.01
CA PHE A 305 -3.42 -5.11 9.66
C PHE A 305 -1.98 -4.72 9.34
N GLN A 306 -1.45 -5.26 8.25
CA GLN A 306 -0.10 -4.99 7.80
C GLN A 306 -0.05 -4.92 6.27
N HIS A 307 1.12 -4.62 5.74
CA HIS A 307 1.30 -4.52 4.31
C HIS A 307 1.66 -5.87 3.67
N ILE A 308 2.83 -6.40 4.02
CA ILE A 308 3.44 -7.59 3.41
C ILE A 308 2.83 -8.86 4.04
N PRO A 309 2.38 -9.85 3.24
CA PRO A 309 1.78 -11.08 3.74
C PRO A 309 2.80 -12.01 4.40
N LEU A 310 2.32 -12.83 5.34
CA LEU A 310 3.10 -13.87 6.01
C LEU A 310 3.36 -15.07 5.08
N PRO A 311 4.49 -15.79 5.22
CA PRO A 311 4.74 -17.06 4.52
C PRO A 311 3.61 -18.08 4.70
N GLN A 312 2.94 -18.09 5.86
CA GLN A 312 1.81 -18.95 6.19
C GLN A 312 0.56 -18.73 5.32
N PHE A 313 0.48 -17.66 4.53
CA PHE A 313 -0.58 -17.54 3.52
C PHE A 313 -0.49 -18.67 2.48
N TYR A 314 0.70 -19.23 2.21
CA TYR A 314 0.86 -20.43 1.37
C TYR A 314 0.17 -21.68 1.98
N SER A 315 -0.02 -21.73 3.31
CA SER A 315 -0.74 -22.84 3.97
C SER A 315 -2.24 -22.86 3.65
N LEU A 316 -2.81 -21.76 3.12
CA LEU A 316 -4.15 -21.69 2.56
C LEU A 316 -4.22 -22.15 1.09
N LEU A 317 -3.08 -22.45 0.48
CA LEU A 317 -2.99 -22.92 -0.90
C LEU A 317 -2.74 -24.44 -0.95
N LYS A 318 -2.94 -25.01 -2.15
CA LYS A 318 -2.56 -26.39 -2.46
C LYS A 318 -1.70 -26.42 -3.72
N PRO A 319 -0.55 -27.12 -3.71
CA PRO A 319 0.32 -27.23 -4.86
C PRO A 319 -0.33 -28.09 -5.94
N VAL A 320 -0.15 -27.69 -7.21
CA VAL A 320 -0.75 -28.33 -8.38
C VAL A 320 0.20 -28.31 -9.58
N ALA A 321 -0.06 -29.17 -10.56
CA ALA A 321 0.62 -29.10 -11.85
C ALA A 321 0.36 -27.74 -12.52
N SER A 322 1.36 -27.18 -13.20
CA SER A 322 1.26 -25.88 -13.89
C SER A 322 0.27 -25.86 -15.06
N THR A 323 -0.30 -27.01 -15.44
CA THR A 323 -1.39 -27.16 -16.42
C THR A 323 -2.79 -27.06 -15.80
N THR A 324 -2.91 -27.03 -14.47
CA THR A 324 -4.19 -26.98 -13.75
C THR A 324 -4.89 -25.64 -14.02
N ALA A 325 -6.22 -25.67 -14.15
CA ALA A 325 -7.00 -24.45 -14.31
C ALA A 325 -6.81 -23.53 -13.10
N TYR A 326 -6.62 -22.23 -13.37
CA TYR A 326 -6.34 -21.20 -12.36
C TYR A 326 -5.04 -21.40 -11.55
N ALA A 327 -4.14 -22.29 -11.99
CA ALA A 327 -2.81 -22.41 -11.41
C ALA A 327 -2.06 -21.07 -11.48
N VAL A 328 -1.55 -20.64 -10.33
CA VAL A 328 -0.75 -19.43 -10.15
C VAL A 328 0.65 -19.85 -9.69
N GLN A 329 1.68 -19.26 -10.30
CA GLN A 329 3.07 -19.55 -9.96
C GLN A 329 3.39 -18.96 -8.58
N GLY A 330 3.98 -19.75 -7.68
CA GLY A 330 4.50 -19.22 -6.41
C GLY A 330 5.63 -18.20 -6.63
N TYR A 331 5.92 -17.40 -5.62
CA TYR A 331 6.89 -16.31 -5.68
C TYR A 331 8.15 -16.64 -4.86
N ARG A 332 9.33 -16.27 -5.40
CA ARG A 332 10.67 -16.46 -4.81
C ARG A 332 10.88 -17.83 -4.16
N SER A 333 10.94 -17.94 -2.83
CA SER A 333 11.12 -19.23 -2.11
C SER A 333 10.11 -20.32 -2.52
N TYR A 334 8.97 -19.93 -3.10
CA TYR A 334 7.89 -20.81 -3.54
C TYR A 334 7.80 -20.95 -5.07
N ASP A 335 8.73 -20.38 -5.84
CA ASP A 335 8.69 -20.31 -7.32
C ASP A 335 8.86 -21.66 -8.06
N ARG A 336 9.16 -22.73 -7.33
CA ARG A 336 9.28 -24.08 -7.88
C ARG A 336 7.94 -24.79 -8.07
N GLN A 337 6.83 -24.21 -7.58
CA GLN A 337 5.51 -24.83 -7.62
C GLN A 337 4.42 -23.86 -8.04
N CYS A 338 3.42 -24.38 -8.76
CA CYS A 338 2.17 -23.67 -8.99
C CYS A 338 1.14 -24.05 -7.92
N TYR A 339 0.22 -23.14 -7.63
CA TYR A 339 -0.75 -23.26 -6.56
C TYR A 339 -2.15 -22.86 -7.02
N VAL A 340 -3.16 -23.35 -6.30
CA VAL A 340 -4.53 -22.80 -6.29
C VAL A 340 -4.98 -22.67 -4.83
N LEU A 341 -6.04 -21.89 -4.56
CA LEU A 341 -6.64 -21.84 -3.23
C LEU A 341 -7.11 -23.23 -2.77
N ASP A 342 -6.84 -23.56 -1.51
CA ASP A 342 -7.46 -24.69 -0.86
C ASP A 342 -8.87 -24.32 -0.37
N ALA A 343 -9.89 -24.71 -1.15
CA ALA A 343 -11.30 -24.49 -0.84
C ALA A 343 -11.76 -25.12 0.49
N ALA A 344 -10.99 -26.06 1.08
CA ALA A 344 -11.29 -26.60 2.41
C ALA A 344 -10.84 -25.65 3.55
N LYS A 345 -9.96 -24.69 3.26
CA LYS A 345 -9.38 -23.74 4.23
C LYS A 345 -9.80 -22.28 3.99
N THR A 346 -10.42 -21.99 2.86
CA THR A 346 -10.72 -20.63 2.39
C THR A 346 -12.22 -20.37 2.26
N LEU A 347 -12.63 -19.12 2.48
CA LEU A 347 -14.03 -18.72 2.45
C LEU A 347 -14.57 -18.65 1.02
N PRO A 348 -15.85 -18.96 0.78
CA PRO A 348 -16.49 -18.77 -0.53
C PRO A 348 -16.31 -17.35 -1.08
N GLY A 349 -16.11 -17.25 -2.40
CA GLY A 349 -15.80 -15.98 -3.07
C GLY A 349 -14.33 -15.59 -3.07
N SER A 350 -13.47 -16.29 -2.30
CA SER A 350 -12.01 -16.09 -2.34
C SER A 350 -11.42 -16.38 -3.72
N TYR A 351 -10.42 -15.59 -4.13
CA TYR A 351 -9.62 -15.86 -5.34
C TYR A 351 -8.12 -15.56 -5.14
N LEU A 352 -7.28 -16.39 -5.78
CA LEU A 352 -5.83 -16.19 -5.93
C LEU A 352 -5.60 -15.62 -7.33
N GLY A 353 -4.98 -14.44 -7.40
CA GLY A 353 -4.70 -13.73 -8.65
C GLY A 353 -3.21 -13.66 -9.01
N GLU A 354 -2.32 -13.80 -8.02
CA GLU A 354 -0.87 -13.86 -8.18
C GLU A 354 -0.18 -14.60 -7.01
N GLY A 355 1.09 -14.97 -7.18
CA GLY A 355 1.87 -15.65 -6.15
C GLY A 355 2.05 -14.76 -4.92
N ILE A 356 2.05 -15.36 -3.72
CA ILE A 356 2.11 -14.58 -2.48
C ILE A 356 3.51 -13.99 -2.29
N SER A 357 3.56 -12.66 -2.22
CA SER A 357 4.78 -11.85 -2.12
C SER A 357 5.24 -11.67 -0.67
N CYS A 358 5.48 -12.77 0.04
CA CYS A 358 5.96 -12.76 1.44
C CYS A 358 7.49 -12.63 1.53
N ALA A 359 8.01 -12.48 2.76
CA ALA A 359 9.44 -12.66 3.03
C ALA A 359 9.92 -14.08 2.66
N ASP A 360 11.16 -14.20 2.21
CA ASP A 360 11.75 -15.48 1.79
C ASP A 360 12.05 -16.44 2.95
N THR A 361 12.28 -15.86 4.14
CA THR A 361 12.61 -16.54 5.40
C THR A 361 11.59 -16.10 6.45
N ASP A 362 10.97 -17.07 7.12
CA ASP A 362 10.04 -16.80 8.22
C ASP A 362 10.77 -16.22 9.43
N CYS A 363 10.31 -15.07 9.92
CA CYS A 363 10.86 -14.39 11.10
C CYS A 363 10.18 -14.79 12.42
N GLY A 364 9.24 -15.74 12.39
CA GLY A 364 8.48 -16.20 13.57
C GLY A 364 7.34 -15.26 13.96
N GLU A 365 6.91 -14.35 13.09
CA GLU A 365 5.79 -13.44 13.35
C GLU A 365 4.50 -14.24 13.59
N PHE A 366 4.19 -15.21 12.72
CA PHE A 366 3.02 -16.07 12.89
C PHE A 366 3.06 -16.87 14.20
N ASP A 367 4.24 -17.34 14.61
CA ASP A 367 4.40 -18.07 15.88
C ASP A 367 4.14 -17.18 17.09
N ILE A 368 4.51 -15.89 17.05
CA ILE A 368 4.14 -14.91 18.09
C ILE A 368 2.62 -14.76 18.18
N LEU A 369 1.96 -14.61 17.03
CA LEU A 369 0.51 -14.42 16.98
C LEU A 369 -0.25 -15.66 17.48
N LYS A 370 0.22 -16.86 17.09
CA LYS A 370 -0.36 -18.15 17.46
C LYS A 370 -0.12 -18.49 18.94
N SER A 371 1.12 -18.41 19.42
CA SER A 371 1.50 -18.85 20.76
C SER A 371 1.02 -17.94 21.89
N SER A 372 0.77 -16.66 21.60
CA SER A 372 0.25 -15.72 22.60
C SER A 372 -1.24 -15.88 22.89
N HIS A 373 -1.99 -16.58 22.03
CA HIS A 373 -3.44 -16.72 22.05
C HIS A 373 -4.24 -15.40 22.08
N GLY A 374 -3.58 -14.25 21.87
CA GLY A 374 -4.16 -12.91 21.90
C GLY A 374 -4.51 -12.35 20.52
N TYR A 375 -4.49 -13.19 19.48
CA TYR A 375 -4.74 -12.79 18.10
C TYR A 375 -5.71 -13.74 17.40
N SER A 376 -6.56 -13.17 16.56
CA SER A 376 -7.58 -13.89 15.80
C SER A 376 -7.34 -13.85 14.29
N ALA A 377 -6.67 -12.81 13.79
CA ALA A 377 -6.61 -12.52 12.37
C ALA A 377 -5.39 -11.67 11.95
N VAL A 378 -4.93 -11.86 10.71
CA VAL A 378 -3.96 -11.03 9.99
C VAL A 378 -4.49 -10.71 8.61
N PHE A 379 -4.55 -9.43 8.25
CA PHE A 379 -4.96 -8.96 6.93
C PHE A 379 -3.86 -8.12 6.27
N ALA A 380 -3.47 -8.53 5.05
CA ALA A 380 -2.39 -7.95 4.26
C ALA A 380 -2.90 -7.30 2.97
N GLY A 381 -2.12 -6.38 2.42
CA GLY A 381 -2.24 -5.86 1.06
C GLY A 381 -1.18 -6.50 0.17
N HIS A 382 -0.41 -5.67 -0.53
CA HIS A 382 0.84 -5.97 -1.25
C HIS A 382 0.69 -6.85 -2.50
N ASP A 383 -0.07 -7.94 -2.43
CA ASP A 383 -0.48 -8.72 -3.59
C ASP A 383 -1.76 -8.12 -4.18
N HIS A 384 -1.60 -7.14 -5.06
CA HIS A 384 -2.70 -6.34 -5.62
C HIS A 384 -3.86 -7.17 -6.19
N ARG A 385 -3.59 -8.36 -6.73
CA ARG A 385 -4.57 -9.26 -7.36
C ARG A 385 -5.14 -10.32 -6.42
N ASN A 386 -4.70 -10.42 -5.17
CA ASN A 386 -5.17 -11.45 -4.25
C ASN A 386 -6.38 -10.97 -3.43
N GLY A 387 -7.43 -11.79 -3.40
CA GLY A 387 -8.70 -11.46 -2.77
C GLY A 387 -9.28 -12.68 -2.08
N PHE A 388 -8.54 -13.23 -1.11
CA PHE A 388 -8.91 -14.44 -0.40
C PHE A 388 -8.89 -14.25 1.12
N VAL A 389 -9.64 -15.11 1.82
CA VAL A 389 -9.61 -15.23 3.28
C VAL A 389 -9.67 -16.72 3.62
N GLY A 390 -8.88 -17.16 4.58
CA GLY A 390 -8.93 -18.53 5.09
C GLY A 390 -8.47 -18.62 6.54
N LYS A 391 -8.45 -19.83 7.10
CA LYS A 391 -8.03 -20.07 8.47
C LYS A 391 -6.90 -21.10 8.53
N TYR A 392 -5.82 -20.76 9.24
CA TYR A 392 -4.68 -21.64 9.47
C TYR A 392 -4.31 -21.61 10.96
N GLU A 393 -4.23 -22.78 11.59
CA GLU A 393 -3.88 -22.97 13.01
C GLU A 393 -4.59 -22.02 14.01
N GLY A 394 -5.87 -21.71 13.77
CA GLY A 394 -6.68 -20.84 14.63
C GLY A 394 -6.72 -19.37 14.21
N ILE A 395 -5.80 -18.92 13.35
CA ILE A 395 -5.71 -17.53 12.88
C ILE A 395 -6.35 -17.41 11.49
N MET A 396 -7.16 -16.37 11.30
CA MET A 396 -7.69 -15.98 9.99
C MET A 396 -6.62 -15.21 9.21
N LEU A 397 -6.27 -15.65 8.00
CA LEU A 397 -5.33 -14.97 7.11
C LEU A 397 -6.08 -14.47 5.89
N GLY A 398 -5.94 -13.18 5.56
CA GLY A 398 -6.65 -12.57 4.44
C GLY A 398 -5.79 -11.63 3.60
N ALA A 399 -5.89 -11.77 2.28
CA ALA A 399 -5.31 -10.84 1.31
C ALA A 399 -6.40 -9.90 0.79
N THR A 400 -6.10 -8.60 0.73
CA THR A 400 -7.00 -7.57 0.22
C THR A 400 -6.42 -7.00 -1.07
N PRO A 401 -7.19 -6.99 -2.18
CA PRO A 401 -6.71 -6.46 -3.44
C PRO A 401 -6.57 -4.94 -3.37
N THR A 402 -5.81 -4.39 -4.30
CA THR A 402 -5.61 -2.93 -4.42
C THR A 402 -6.93 -2.17 -4.61
N CYS A 403 -7.08 -1.11 -3.83
CA CYS A 403 -8.10 -0.07 -3.97
C CYS A 403 -7.72 0.98 -5.04
N GLY A 404 -6.44 1.05 -5.40
CA GLY A 404 -5.85 1.99 -6.34
C GLY A 404 -6.13 1.74 -7.82
N PHE A 405 -5.79 2.72 -8.66
CA PHE A 405 -5.95 2.65 -10.11
C PHE A 405 -4.69 3.05 -10.91
N GLY A 406 -3.70 3.67 -10.25
CA GLY A 406 -2.40 4.07 -10.81
C GLY A 406 -1.36 2.94 -10.86
N SER A 407 -1.63 1.82 -10.18
CA SER A 407 -0.75 0.64 -10.13
C SER A 407 -1.33 -0.57 -10.88
N TYR A 408 -0.50 -1.61 -11.06
CA TYR A 408 -0.96 -2.92 -11.53
C TYR A 408 -2.03 -3.52 -10.60
N GLY A 409 -2.72 -4.57 -11.03
CA GLY A 409 -3.73 -5.22 -10.19
C GLY A 409 -4.80 -5.96 -10.99
N PRO A 410 -6.00 -6.18 -10.41
CA PRO A 410 -7.09 -6.82 -11.12
C PRO A 410 -7.69 -5.86 -12.16
N VAL A 411 -8.60 -6.40 -13.00
CA VAL A 411 -9.40 -5.58 -13.93
C VAL A 411 -10.17 -4.48 -13.18
N PRO A 412 -10.39 -3.28 -13.76
CA PRO A 412 -10.95 -2.12 -13.06
C PRO A 412 -12.18 -2.40 -12.18
N ARG A 413 -13.15 -3.18 -12.69
CA ARG A 413 -14.37 -3.57 -11.96
C ARG A 413 -14.12 -4.41 -10.69
N LYS A 414 -12.93 -4.99 -10.53
CA LYS A 414 -12.48 -5.85 -9.42
C LYS A 414 -11.46 -5.16 -8.50
N ARG A 415 -11.14 -3.86 -8.72
CA ARG A 415 -10.50 -3.03 -7.68
C ARG A 415 -11.48 -2.89 -6.52
N ALA A 416 -11.03 -3.00 -5.28
CA ALA A 416 -11.94 -3.10 -4.15
C ALA A 416 -11.35 -2.56 -2.84
N ALA A 417 -12.23 -2.19 -1.92
CA ALA A 417 -11.91 -2.10 -0.49
C ALA A 417 -12.39 -3.39 0.22
N ARG A 418 -11.86 -3.72 1.40
CA ARG A 418 -12.37 -4.84 2.22
C ARG A 418 -13.12 -4.33 3.43
N MET A 419 -14.39 -4.68 3.55
CA MET A 419 -15.21 -4.40 4.72
C MET A 419 -15.11 -5.52 5.75
N PHE A 420 -15.19 -5.15 7.02
CA PHE A 420 -15.31 -6.04 8.17
C PHE A 420 -16.51 -5.58 9.02
N GLU A 421 -17.41 -6.48 9.38
CA GLU A 421 -18.40 -6.27 10.44
C GLU A 421 -18.14 -7.27 11.57
N PHE A 422 -17.82 -6.71 12.73
CA PHE A 422 -17.65 -7.43 13.99
C PHE A 422 -18.99 -7.48 14.74
N ASP A 423 -19.20 -8.55 15.51
CA ASP A 423 -20.30 -8.70 16.45
C ASP A 423 -19.72 -8.84 17.85
N ILE A 424 -20.20 -8.06 18.83
CA ILE A 424 -19.66 -8.02 20.19
C ILE A 424 -19.66 -9.40 20.89
N ARG A 425 -20.52 -10.33 20.44
CA ARG A 425 -20.60 -11.71 20.96
C ARG A 425 -19.55 -12.65 20.36
N HIS A 426 -19.01 -12.30 19.19
CA HIS A 426 -18.00 -13.07 18.44
C HIS A 426 -16.95 -12.12 17.81
N PRO A 427 -16.23 -11.34 18.62
CA PRO A 427 -15.36 -10.26 18.13
C PRO A 427 -14.09 -10.78 17.42
N ASP A 428 -13.78 -12.07 17.57
CA ASP A 428 -12.68 -12.77 16.93
C ASP A 428 -13.03 -13.37 15.54
N ASN A 429 -14.29 -13.28 15.11
CA ASN A 429 -14.77 -13.89 13.87
C ASN A 429 -15.59 -12.91 13.01
N PRO A 430 -14.96 -11.84 12.47
CA PRO A 430 -15.65 -10.84 11.68
C PRO A 430 -16.22 -11.41 10.38
N ARG A 431 -17.39 -10.89 10.00
CA ARG A 431 -17.89 -11.06 8.63
C ARG A 431 -17.11 -10.11 7.71
N THR A 432 -16.46 -10.63 6.68
CA THR A 432 -15.72 -9.81 5.71
C THR A 432 -16.21 -10.01 4.28
N GLN A 433 -16.18 -8.94 3.49
CA GLN A 433 -16.52 -8.94 2.06
C GLN A 433 -15.65 -7.93 1.30
N LEU A 434 -15.46 -8.17 0.01
CA LEU A 434 -14.89 -7.17 -0.90
C LEU A 434 -16.00 -6.24 -1.40
N LEU A 435 -15.70 -4.96 -1.40
CA LEU A 435 -16.54 -3.88 -1.93
C LEU A 435 -15.96 -3.46 -3.28
N GLU A 436 -16.43 -4.10 -4.34
CA GLU A 436 -15.85 -3.98 -5.68
C GLU A 436 -16.35 -2.74 -6.43
N PHE A 437 -15.44 -2.07 -7.14
CA PHE A 437 -15.73 -0.89 -7.95
C PHE A 437 -16.84 -1.11 -8.98
N GLY A 438 -16.89 -2.30 -9.60
CA GLY A 438 -17.90 -2.65 -10.59
C GLY A 438 -19.33 -2.63 -10.04
N ASP A 439 -19.48 -2.99 -8.76
CA ASP A 439 -20.79 -3.11 -8.11
C ASP A 439 -21.18 -1.82 -7.39
N LEU A 440 -20.20 -1.05 -6.88
CA LEU A 440 -20.44 0.22 -6.18
C LEU A 440 -20.50 1.46 -7.10
N VAL A 441 -19.67 1.51 -8.14
CA VAL A 441 -19.46 2.71 -9.00
C VAL A 441 -19.80 2.41 -10.46
N GLY A 442 -19.63 1.17 -10.92
CA GLY A 442 -19.94 0.73 -12.26
C GLY A 442 -18.75 0.76 -13.21
N LYS A 443 -18.73 1.71 -14.16
CA LYS A 443 -17.72 1.76 -15.24
C LYS A 443 -16.63 2.79 -14.94
N PRO A 444 -15.35 2.45 -15.10
CA PRO A 444 -14.23 3.36 -14.82
C PRO A 444 -14.22 4.54 -15.79
N ARG A 445 -13.79 5.69 -15.27
CA ARG A 445 -13.64 6.96 -15.98
C ARG A 445 -12.20 7.17 -16.48
N SER A 446 -11.23 6.51 -15.85
CA SER A 446 -9.80 6.54 -16.22
C SER A 446 -9.53 6.01 -17.64
N HIS A 447 -8.42 6.46 -18.24
CA HIS A 447 -8.06 6.15 -19.62
C HIS A 447 -7.90 4.64 -19.83
N ARG A 448 -8.88 4.03 -20.53
CA ARG A 448 -9.00 2.57 -20.71
C ARG A 448 -7.70 1.87 -21.08
N ALA A 449 -6.84 2.46 -21.92
CA ALA A 449 -5.61 1.83 -22.37
C ALA A 449 -4.55 1.66 -21.26
N TYR A 450 -4.38 2.65 -20.38
CA TYR A 450 -3.35 2.62 -19.33
C TYR A 450 -3.73 1.63 -18.23
N THR A 451 -4.94 1.74 -17.69
CA THR A 451 -5.44 0.83 -16.64
C THR A 451 -5.58 -0.61 -17.16
N PHE A 452 -5.91 -0.79 -18.45
CA PHE A 452 -5.89 -2.11 -19.10
C PHE A 452 -4.46 -2.68 -19.15
N ALA A 453 -3.47 -1.91 -19.63
CA ALA A 453 -2.08 -2.35 -19.63
C ALA A 453 -1.63 -2.78 -18.22
N MET A 454 -1.90 -1.97 -17.20
CA MET A 454 -1.61 -2.28 -15.79
C MET A 454 -2.30 -3.54 -15.28
N SER A 455 -3.55 -3.82 -15.70
CA SER A 455 -4.23 -5.08 -15.36
C SER A 455 -3.61 -6.32 -16.02
N TYR A 456 -2.83 -6.18 -17.10
CA TYR A 456 -2.25 -7.28 -17.88
C TYR A 456 -0.71 -7.36 -17.83
N ILE A 457 -0.01 -6.52 -17.05
CA ILE A 457 1.42 -6.71 -16.78
C ILE A 457 1.61 -8.01 -15.97
N PRO A 458 2.46 -8.95 -16.40
CA PRO A 458 2.82 -10.13 -15.59
C PRO A 458 3.63 -9.69 -14.36
N SER A 459 3.24 -10.11 -13.15
CA SER A 459 4.09 -9.93 -11.95
C SER A 459 5.13 -11.05 -11.82
N SER A 460 5.01 -12.12 -12.62
CA SER A 460 5.97 -13.22 -12.72
C SER A 460 6.10 -13.76 -14.14
N THR A 461 7.15 -14.56 -14.40
CA THR A 461 7.32 -15.31 -15.66
C THR A 461 6.17 -16.33 -15.88
N GLY A 462 5.53 -16.81 -14.80
CA GLY A 462 4.38 -17.73 -14.87
C GLY A 462 3.10 -17.04 -15.33
N ASP A 463 2.88 -15.79 -14.91
CA ASP A 463 1.72 -14.98 -15.31
C ASP A 463 1.67 -14.76 -16.83
N ALA A 464 2.83 -14.53 -17.46
CA ALA A 464 2.95 -14.39 -18.90
C ALA A 464 2.44 -15.62 -19.66
N VAL A 465 2.62 -16.82 -19.09
CA VAL A 465 2.13 -18.09 -19.65
C VAL A 465 0.61 -18.25 -19.43
N ASN A 466 0.06 -17.72 -18.33
CA ASN A 466 -1.38 -17.76 -18.05
C ASN A 466 -2.17 -16.83 -18.99
N LEU A 467 -1.61 -15.66 -19.33
CA LEU A 467 -2.19 -14.73 -20.32
C LEU A 467 -2.34 -15.38 -21.71
N LEU A 468 -1.39 -16.21 -22.13
CA LEU A 468 -1.45 -16.97 -23.38
C LEU A 468 -2.52 -18.08 -23.38
N ARG A 469 -3.12 -18.42 -22.23
CA ARG A 469 -4.10 -19.51 -22.07
C ARG A 469 -5.56 -19.05 -21.98
N LYS A 470 -5.87 -17.77 -22.18
CA LYS A 470 -7.25 -17.23 -22.22
C LYS A 470 -7.60 -16.74 -23.64
N PRO A 471 -8.10 -17.59 -24.56
CA PRO A 471 -8.22 -17.24 -25.98
C PRO A 471 -9.34 -16.24 -26.29
N GLY A 472 -10.31 -16.07 -25.38
CA GLY A 472 -11.63 -15.53 -25.70
C GLY A 472 -11.77 -14.01 -25.87
N PHE A 473 -10.71 -13.20 -25.81
CA PHE A 473 -10.88 -11.74 -25.93
C PHE A 473 -9.74 -10.93 -26.58
N LEU A 474 -8.60 -11.54 -26.95
CA LEU A 474 -7.43 -10.78 -27.43
C LEU A 474 -6.68 -11.45 -28.60
N ALA A 475 -7.41 -11.91 -29.62
CA ALA A 475 -6.80 -12.40 -30.86
C ALA A 475 -5.89 -11.36 -31.55
N GLY A 476 -6.20 -10.07 -31.40
CA GLY A 476 -5.40 -8.98 -32.00
C GLY A 476 -4.13 -8.58 -31.21
N SER A 477 -4.12 -8.70 -29.87
CA SER A 477 -3.03 -8.19 -29.03
C SER A 477 -2.20 -9.27 -28.34
N ALA A 478 -2.69 -10.52 -28.25
CA ALA A 478 -1.85 -11.66 -27.92
C ALA A 478 -0.78 -11.88 -29.00
N ALA A 479 -1.08 -11.61 -30.27
CA ALA A 479 -0.13 -11.63 -31.37
C ALA A 479 1.03 -10.64 -31.14
N THR A 480 0.74 -9.42 -30.68
CA THR A 480 1.74 -8.39 -30.38
C THR A 480 2.64 -8.78 -29.21
N LEU A 481 2.07 -9.31 -28.10
CA LEU A 481 2.86 -9.80 -26.96
C LEU A 481 3.71 -11.03 -27.34
N ALA A 482 3.14 -11.97 -28.10
CA ALA A 482 3.86 -13.16 -28.54
C ALA A 482 5.02 -12.83 -29.49
N ALA A 483 4.87 -11.82 -30.36
CA ALA A 483 5.93 -11.35 -31.24
C ALA A 483 7.13 -10.76 -30.44
N VAL A 484 6.84 -9.96 -29.40
CA VAL A 484 7.88 -9.42 -28.49
C VAL A 484 8.64 -10.55 -27.79
N PHE A 485 7.94 -11.56 -27.25
CA PHE A 485 8.59 -12.72 -26.61
C PHE A 485 9.32 -13.64 -27.59
N ALA A 486 8.83 -13.82 -28.82
CA ALA A 486 9.50 -14.62 -29.85
C ALA A 486 10.82 -13.98 -30.31
N SER A 487 10.88 -12.64 -30.36
CA SER A 487 12.11 -11.90 -30.68
C SER A 487 13.18 -12.07 -29.59
N LEU A 488 12.78 -12.02 -28.31
CA LEU A 488 13.69 -12.21 -27.17
C LEU A 488 14.27 -13.64 -27.08
N ARG A 489 13.54 -14.65 -27.57
CA ARG A 489 13.96 -16.06 -27.45
C ARG A 489 14.98 -16.52 -28.50
N LYS A 490 15.22 -15.74 -29.56
CA LYS A 490 16.14 -16.11 -30.66
C LYS A 490 17.61 -15.73 -30.45
N PHE A 491 17.94 -14.94 -29.44
CA PHE A 491 19.32 -14.49 -29.15
C PHE A 491 20.01 -15.23 -27.99
N GLY A 492 19.35 -16.22 -27.37
CA GLY A 492 19.87 -16.92 -26.19
C GLY A 492 20.74 -18.17 -26.44
N HIS A 493 20.92 -18.60 -27.69
CA HIS A 493 21.69 -19.82 -28.02
C HIS A 493 22.40 -19.71 -29.38
N ARG A 494 23.67 -19.28 -29.36
CA ARG A 494 24.76 -19.80 -30.22
C ARG A 494 26.11 -19.23 -29.77
N SER A 495 27.02 -20.17 -29.45
CA SER A 495 28.46 -19.99 -29.18
C SER A 495 28.81 -19.16 -27.95
#